data_AF-A0A1H5N6A8-F1
#
_entry.id   AF-A0A1H5N6A8-F1
#
_cell.length_a   1.000
_cell.length_b   1.000
_cell.length_c   1.000
_cell.angle_alpha   90.00
_cell.angle_beta   90.00
_cell.angle_gamma   90.00
#
_symmetry.space_group_name_H-M   'P 1'
#
loop_
_entity.id
_entity.type
_entity.pdbx_description
1 polymer ?
#
loop_
_entity_poly.entity_id
_entity_poly.type
_entity_poly.pdbx_seq_one_letter_code
_entity_poly.pdbx_strand_id
1 'polypeptide(L)'
;MGRPPRDTRQRILETAYGLFYQKGFARVSLDVVAETTGVTKRTLYYHFTSKDELLAAVLEFQHGLTAARIAEWGERLPDDVEAMLDELFAELARWAAKPRFEGTGFTRLVMELADRPGHPARAIARRHKAAIETWLAEQFAARGVAEAKLRAREVKLLLEGCVALMLIHNDRAYARAAAQAAKTLVANRPGGKRRARRGTAGVSPALAAVSRAAGKEERPRRSRSQSTGPGRNFTMWKSPATPLDNRRLSLQCRHT
;
A
#
# COMPACT_ATOMS: atom_id res chain seq x y z
N MET A 1 -11.46 -3.98 -29.56
CA MET A 1 -12.02 -4.87 -28.52
C MET A 1 -11.89 -4.16 -27.18
N GLY A 2 -12.99 -3.57 -26.69
CA GLY A 2 -13.02 -2.79 -25.45
C GLY A 2 -12.77 -3.67 -24.24
N ARG A 3 -11.98 -3.16 -23.29
CA ARG A 3 -11.81 -3.75 -21.95
C ARG A 3 -13.21 -4.04 -21.37
N PRO A 4 -13.47 -5.22 -20.76
CA PRO A 4 -14.76 -5.49 -20.13
C PRO A 4 -15.11 -4.34 -19.17
N PRO A 5 -16.38 -3.93 -19.07
CA PRO A 5 -16.76 -2.81 -18.21
C PRO A 5 -16.17 -3.05 -16.83
N ARG A 6 -15.32 -2.14 -16.34
CA ARG A 6 -14.91 -2.19 -14.93
C ARG A 6 -16.19 -2.12 -14.12
N ASP A 7 -16.36 -3.01 -13.16
CA ASP A 7 -17.48 -3.00 -12.23
C ASP A 7 -17.64 -1.58 -11.64
N THR A 8 -18.88 -1.08 -11.65
CA THR A 8 -19.24 0.26 -11.14
C THR A 8 -18.76 0.44 -9.71
N ARG A 9 -18.88 -0.61 -8.88
CA ARG A 9 -18.37 -0.58 -7.50
C ARG A 9 -16.85 -0.36 -7.47
N GLN A 10 -16.10 -1.09 -8.31
CA GLN A 10 -14.64 -0.90 -8.41
C GLN A 10 -14.27 0.52 -8.85
N ARG A 11 -14.98 1.11 -9.82
CA ARG A 11 -14.75 2.50 -10.24
C ARG A 11 -14.97 3.50 -9.10
N ILE A 12 -16.01 3.28 -8.29
CA ILE A 12 -16.27 4.09 -7.09
C ILE A 12 -15.11 3.95 -6.11
N LEU A 13 -14.64 2.73 -5.83
CA LEU A 13 -13.51 2.49 -4.91
C LEU A 13 -12.20 3.15 -5.38
N GLU A 14 -11.86 3.02 -6.66
CA GLU A 14 -10.66 3.64 -7.25
C GLU A 14 -10.72 5.18 -7.15
N THR A 15 -11.88 5.76 -7.46
CA THR A 15 -12.09 7.22 -7.41
C THR A 15 -12.07 7.73 -5.98
N ALA A 16 -12.81 7.08 -5.08
CA ALA A 16 -12.88 7.42 -3.66
C ALA A 16 -11.50 7.34 -3.01
N TYR A 17 -10.68 6.33 -3.33
CA TYR A 17 -9.32 6.27 -2.84
C TYR A 17 -8.48 7.49 -3.24
N GLY A 18 -8.51 7.87 -4.51
CA GLY A 18 -7.78 9.04 -4.99
C GLY A 18 -8.21 10.32 -4.27
N LEU A 19 -9.52 10.49 -4.08
CA LEU A 19 -10.07 11.64 -3.36
C LEU A 19 -9.70 11.64 -1.88
N PHE A 20 -9.90 10.54 -1.15
CA PHE A 20 -9.55 10.45 0.26
C PHE A 20 -8.06 10.61 0.50
N TYR A 21 -7.22 10.04 -0.36
CA TYR A 21 -5.78 10.17 -0.25
C TYR A 21 -5.32 11.62 -0.44
N GLN A 22 -5.81 12.32 -1.47
CA GLN A 22 -5.36 13.69 -1.78
C GLN A 22 -6.01 14.76 -0.90
N LYS A 23 -7.31 14.65 -0.62
CA LYS A 23 -8.09 15.70 0.05
C LYS A 23 -8.32 15.41 1.54
N GLY A 24 -7.93 14.24 2.02
CA GLY A 24 -8.28 13.74 3.34
C GLY A 24 -9.69 13.18 3.40
N PHE A 25 -9.93 12.27 4.34
CA PHE A 25 -11.22 11.64 4.52
C PHE A 25 -12.27 12.66 4.92
N ALA A 26 -12.00 13.53 5.91
CA ALA A 26 -12.99 14.46 6.45
C ALA A 26 -13.62 15.37 5.38
N ARG A 27 -12.81 15.88 4.44
CA ARG A 27 -13.21 16.90 3.45
C ARG A 27 -13.97 16.37 2.23
N VAL A 28 -13.94 15.06 1.97
CA VAL A 28 -14.57 14.47 0.78
C VAL A 28 -16.00 14.04 1.09
N SER A 29 -17.00 14.60 0.42
CA SER A 29 -18.40 14.15 0.53
C SER A 29 -18.69 12.99 -0.44
N LEU A 30 -19.75 12.23 -0.16
CA LEU A 30 -20.23 11.19 -1.09
C LEU A 30 -20.70 11.77 -2.43
N ASP A 31 -21.22 12.99 -2.43
CA ASP A 31 -21.65 13.69 -3.65
C ASP A 31 -20.46 13.97 -4.56
N VAL A 32 -19.33 14.46 -4.00
CA VAL A 32 -18.08 14.66 -4.75
C VAL A 32 -17.57 13.34 -5.33
N VAL A 33 -17.69 12.23 -4.60
CA VAL A 33 -17.29 10.90 -5.11
C VAL A 33 -18.20 10.48 -6.28
N ALA A 34 -19.53 10.62 -6.15
CA ALA A 34 -20.48 10.26 -7.19
C ALA A 34 -20.23 11.06 -8.48
N GLU A 35 -20.10 12.38 -8.35
CA GLU A 35 -19.82 13.30 -9.45
C GLU A 35 -18.50 12.97 -10.14
N THR A 36 -17.41 12.83 -9.37
CA THR A 36 -16.07 12.52 -9.93
C THR A 36 -16.04 11.15 -10.60
N THR A 37 -16.81 10.17 -10.08
CA THR A 37 -16.88 8.83 -10.69
C THR A 37 -17.75 8.83 -11.95
N GLY A 38 -18.63 9.82 -12.11
CA GLY A 38 -19.63 9.88 -13.19
C GLY A 38 -20.80 8.92 -12.95
N VAL A 39 -21.27 8.79 -11.70
CA VAL A 39 -22.43 7.97 -11.32
C VAL A 39 -23.47 8.83 -10.58
N THR A 40 -24.72 8.40 -10.57
CA THR A 40 -25.75 9.12 -9.79
C THR A 40 -25.56 8.90 -8.28
N LYS A 41 -26.06 9.82 -7.46
CA LYS A 41 -26.12 9.66 -6.00
C LYS A 41 -26.82 8.35 -5.64
N ARG A 42 -27.97 8.05 -6.25
CA ARG A 42 -28.70 6.78 -6.06
C ARG A 42 -27.83 5.55 -6.33
N THR A 43 -27.04 5.56 -7.40
CA THR A 43 -26.11 4.47 -7.74
C THR A 43 -25.02 4.31 -6.69
N LEU A 44 -24.45 5.42 -6.19
CA LEU A 44 -23.45 5.35 -5.13
C LEU A 44 -24.04 4.76 -3.84
N TYR A 45 -25.21 5.24 -3.41
CA TYR A 45 -25.89 4.75 -2.19
C TYR A 45 -26.38 3.30 -2.32
N TYR A 46 -26.62 2.81 -3.53
CA TYR A 46 -26.89 1.39 -3.77
C TYR A 46 -25.69 0.51 -3.41
N HIS A 47 -24.46 0.99 -3.60
CA HIS A 47 -23.24 0.24 -3.31
C HIS A 47 -22.69 0.48 -1.90
N PHE A 48 -22.91 1.67 -1.32
CA PHE A 48 -22.37 2.06 -0.03
C PHE A 48 -23.39 2.89 0.74
N THR A 49 -23.81 2.40 1.90
CA THR A 49 -24.84 3.03 2.73
C THR A 49 -24.32 4.25 3.48
N SER A 50 -22.99 4.34 3.69
CA SER A 50 -22.36 5.46 4.38
C SER A 50 -20.94 5.75 3.88
N LYS A 51 -20.44 6.94 4.23
CA LYS A 51 -19.06 7.35 3.94
C LYS A 51 -18.03 6.51 4.70
N ASP A 52 -18.36 6.09 5.92
CA ASP A 52 -17.51 5.21 6.74
C ASP A 52 -17.40 3.81 6.12
N GLU A 53 -18.51 3.27 5.60
CA GLU A 53 -18.53 2.00 4.86
C GLU A 53 -17.71 2.09 3.57
N LEU A 54 -17.90 3.16 2.79
CA LEU A 54 -17.09 3.41 1.59
C LEU A 54 -15.60 3.47 1.94
N LEU A 55 -15.23 4.17 3.01
CA LEU A 55 -13.83 4.23 3.45
C LEU A 55 -13.29 2.84 3.84
N ALA A 56 -14.06 2.05 4.60
CA ALA A 56 -13.65 0.70 4.97
C ALA A 56 -13.41 -0.16 3.72
N ALA A 57 -14.33 -0.13 2.74
CA ALA A 57 -14.20 -0.86 1.49
C ALA A 57 -13.00 -0.37 0.65
N VAL A 58 -12.75 0.95 0.61
CA VAL A 58 -11.58 1.53 -0.05
C VAL A 58 -10.28 0.99 0.54
N LEU A 59 -10.18 0.90 1.87
CA LEU A 59 -8.98 0.40 2.52
C LEU A 59 -8.77 -1.09 2.35
N GLU A 60 -9.86 -1.88 2.34
CA GLU A 60 -9.80 -3.30 2.03
C GLU A 60 -9.25 -3.52 0.62
N PHE A 61 -9.81 -2.79 -0.36
CA PHE A 61 -9.34 -2.80 -1.74
C PHE A 61 -7.84 -2.42 -1.83
N GLN A 62 -7.43 -1.35 -1.16
CA GLN A 62 -6.02 -0.92 -1.16
C GLN A 62 -5.09 -1.89 -0.43
N HIS A 63 -5.55 -2.52 0.64
CA HIS A 63 -4.80 -3.55 1.33
C HIS A 63 -4.53 -4.74 0.41
N GLY A 64 -5.53 -5.20 -0.35
CA GLY A 64 -5.38 -6.26 -1.35
C GLY A 64 -4.40 -5.89 -2.46
N LEU A 65 -4.55 -4.69 -3.05
CA LEU A 65 -3.63 -4.20 -4.09
C LEU A 65 -2.20 -4.09 -3.59
N THR A 66 -2.01 -3.56 -2.39
CA THR A 66 -0.67 -3.42 -1.79
C THR A 66 -0.07 -4.80 -1.52
N ALA A 67 -0.83 -5.73 -0.94
CA ALA A 67 -0.34 -7.08 -0.67
C ALA A 67 0.11 -7.81 -1.95
N ALA A 68 -0.67 -7.71 -3.03
CA ALA A 68 -0.30 -8.29 -4.32
C ALA A 68 1.00 -7.70 -4.88
N ARG A 69 1.18 -6.38 -4.77
CA ARG A 69 2.41 -5.70 -5.18
C ARG A 69 3.61 -6.13 -4.34
N ILE A 70 3.46 -6.17 -3.02
CA ILE A 70 4.57 -6.59 -2.14
C ILE A 70 4.98 -8.03 -2.44
N ALA A 71 4.02 -8.92 -2.72
CA ALA A 71 4.31 -10.29 -3.15
C ALA A 71 5.15 -10.33 -4.44
N GLU A 72 4.69 -9.68 -5.51
CA GLU A 72 5.39 -9.64 -6.82
C GLU A 72 6.78 -8.98 -6.73
N TRP A 73 6.93 -7.96 -5.90
CA TRP A 73 8.21 -7.31 -5.68
C TRP A 73 9.15 -8.15 -4.82
N GLY A 74 8.63 -8.81 -3.79
CA GLY A 74 9.40 -9.66 -2.89
C GLY A 74 10.12 -10.81 -3.63
N GLU A 75 9.53 -11.35 -4.69
CA GLU A 75 10.14 -12.38 -5.53
C GLU A 75 11.40 -11.90 -6.28
N ARG A 76 11.58 -10.59 -6.41
CA ARG A 76 12.70 -9.96 -7.14
C ARG A 76 13.74 -9.35 -6.21
N LEU A 77 13.56 -9.48 -4.89
CA LEU A 77 14.50 -8.94 -3.91
C LEU A 77 15.79 -9.76 -3.88
N PRO A 78 16.95 -9.12 -3.71
CA PRO A 78 18.22 -9.82 -3.52
C PRO A 78 18.18 -10.83 -2.38
N ASP A 79 18.92 -11.93 -2.52
CA ASP A 79 19.08 -12.93 -1.45
C ASP A 79 19.92 -12.40 -0.27
N ASP A 80 20.88 -11.52 -0.56
CA ASP A 80 21.64 -10.83 0.49
C ASP A 80 20.75 -9.84 1.26
N VAL A 81 20.81 -9.88 2.60
CA VAL A 81 19.93 -9.07 3.45
C VAL A 81 20.24 -7.59 3.36
N GLU A 82 21.52 -7.21 3.25
CA GLU A 82 21.89 -5.81 3.17
C GLU A 82 21.49 -5.20 1.82
N ALA A 83 21.70 -5.93 0.73
CA ALA A 83 21.24 -5.54 -0.60
C ALA A 83 19.71 -5.49 -0.68
N MET A 84 19.00 -6.39 0.00
CA MET A 84 17.54 -6.34 0.12
C MET A 84 17.07 -5.08 0.85
N LEU A 85 17.74 -4.71 1.95
CA LEU A 85 17.45 -3.48 2.69
C LEU A 85 17.73 -2.24 1.84
N ASP A 86 18.84 -2.22 1.09
CA ASP A 86 19.12 -1.13 0.15
C ASP A 86 18.00 -0.96 -0.87
N GLU A 87 17.56 -2.05 -1.50
CA GLU A 87 16.48 -2.02 -2.49
C GLU A 87 15.15 -1.58 -1.85
N LEU A 88 14.85 -2.04 -0.64
CA LEU A 88 13.66 -1.63 0.11
C LEU A 88 13.62 -0.12 0.34
N PHE A 89 14.69 0.47 0.88
CA PHE A 89 14.71 1.91 1.14
C PHE A 89 14.90 2.73 -0.14
N ALA A 90 15.56 2.21 -1.17
CA ALA A 90 15.64 2.85 -2.49
C ALA A 90 14.27 2.93 -3.17
N GLU A 91 13.45 1.87 -3.05
CA GLU A 91 12.06 1.89 -3.53
C GLU A 91 11.22 2.94 -2.78
N LEU A 92 11.41 3.08 -1.46
CA LEU A 92 10.79 4.16 -0.68
C LEU A 92 11.21 5.55 -1.18
N ALA A 93 12.50 5.77 -1.42
CA ALA A 93 13.00 7.04 -1.95
C ALA A 93 12.46 7.34 -3.35
N ARG A 94 12.36 6.33 -4.21
CA ARG A 94 11.74 6.43 -5.55
C ARG A 94 10.26 6.78 -5.46
N TRP A 95 9.55 6.24 -4.48
CA TRP A 95 8.16 6.63 -4.22
C TRP A 95 8.05 8.07 -3.73
N ALA A 96 8.88 8.47 -2.76
CA ALA A 96 8.90 9.82 -2.23
C ALA A 96 9.25 10.89 -3.29
N ALA A 97 9.96 10.50 -4.36
CA ALA A 97 10.30 11.37 -5.48
C ALA A 97 9.12 11.72 -6.40
N LYS A 98 7.98 11.01 -6.29
CA LYS A 98 6.84 11.25 -7.17
C LYS A 98 6.16 12.58 -6.83
N PRO A 99 5.59 13.28 -7.83
CA PRO A 99 4.76 14.45 -7.57
C PRO A 99 3.63 14.10 -6.59
N ARG A 100 3.34 15.01 -5.65
CA ARG A 100 2.30 14.83 -4.62
C ARG A 100 2.53 13.58 -3.76
N PHE A 101 3.77 13.37 -3.33
CA PHE A 101 4.05 12.44 -2.25
C PHE A 101 3.41 12.98 -0.96
N GLU A 102 2.50 12.19 -0.38
CA GLU A 102 1.73 12.54 0.82
C GLU A 102 1.91 11.49 1.93
N GLY A 103 2.96 10.66 1.81
CA GLY A 103 3.22 9.56 2.71
C GLY A 103 2.21 8.41 2.61
N THR A 104 2.12 7.60 3.66
CA THR A 104 1.27 6.39 3.68
C THR A 104 -0.17 6.74 4.06
N GLY A 105 -1.12 6.47 3.14
CA GLY A 105 -2.55 6.74 3.34
C GLY A 105 -3.14 6.07 4.60
N PHE A 106 -2.67 4.88 4.99
CA PHE A 106 -3.13 4.21 6.22
C PHE A 106 -2.75 4.96 7.50
N THR A 107 -1.55 5.54 7.58
CA THR A 107 -1.08 6.24 8.80
C THR A 107 -1.80 7.57 8.93
N ARG A 108 -1.85 8.34 7.85
CA ARG A 108 -2.57 9.62 7.81
C ARG A 108 -4.05 9.45 8.15
N LEU A 109 -4.69 8.42 7.61
CA LEU A 109 -6.08 8.13 7.95
C LEU A 109 -6.27 7.82 9.43
N VAL A 110 -5.42 6.99 10.03
CA VAL A 110 -5.53 6.68 11.47
C VAL A 110 -5.36 7.93 12.33
N MET A 111 -4.55 8.89 11.88
CA MET A 111 -4.42 10.21 12.52
C MET A 111 -5.69 11.05 12.34
N GLU A 112 -6.30 11.06 11.16
CA GLU A 112 -7.60 11.74 10.94
C GLU A 112 -8.75 11.12 11.75
N LEU A 113 -8.63 9.85 12.15
CA LEU A 113 -9.62 9.12 12.95
C LEU A 113 -9.21 8.98 14.42
N ALA A 114 -8.33 9.85 14.93
CA ALA A 114 -7.80 9.76 16.30
C ALA A 114 -8.91 9.85 17.37
N ASP A 115 -9.92 10.68 17.13
CA ASP A 115 -11.11 10.90 17.95
C ASP A 115 -12.19 9.80 17.78
N ARG A 116 -12.02 8.89 16.81
CA ARG A 116 -12.99 7.83 16.45
C ARG A 116 -12.39 6.42 16.60
N PRO A 117 -12.05 5.97 17.83
CA PRO A 117 -11.33 4.71 18.05
C PRO A 117 -12.08 3.45 17.56
N GLY A 118 -13.43 3.48 17.54
CA GLY A 118 -14.27 2.37 17.07
C GLY A 118 -14.45 2.28 15.55
N HIS A 119 -13.89 3.20 14.78
CA HIS A 119 -14.10 3.22 13.32
C HIS A 119 -13.47 1.99 12.63
N PRO A 120 -14.21 1.26 11.76
CA PRO A 120 -13.76 0.00 11.15
C PRO A 120 -12.45 0.13 10.35
N ALA A 121 -12.23 1.29 9.71
CA ALA A 121 -10.98 1.60 9.03
C ALA A 121 -9.72 1.43 9.89
N ARG A 122 -9.79 1.67 11.20
CA ARG A 122 -8.65 1.52 12.11
C ARG A 122 -8.24 0.04 12.24
N ALA A 123 -9.22 -0.87 12.26
CA ALA A 123 -8.95 -2.31 12.28
C ALA A 123 -8.27 -2.78 10.98
N ILE A 124 -8.71 -2.26 9.83
CA ILE A 124 -8.10 -2.55 8.53
C ILE A 124 -6.66 -2.01 8.48
N ALA A 125 -6.43 -0.78 8.95
CA ALA A 125 -5.09 -0.20 9.04
C ALA A 125 -4.15 -1.04 9.92
N ARG A 126 -4.63 -1.50 11.08
CA ARG A 126 -3.86 -2.42 11.96
C ARG A 126 -3.51 -3.70 11.23
N ARG A 127 -4.46 -4.35 10.56
CA ARG A 127 -4.23 -5.58 9.80
C ARG A 127 -3.22 -5.37 8.67
N HIS A 128 -3.34 -4.25 7.95
CA HIS A 128 -2.41 -3.89 6.89
C HIS A 128 -0.97 -3.72 7.40
N LYS A 129 -0.78 -2.96 8.49
CA LYS A 129 0.55 -2.75 9.07
C LYS A 129 1.14 -4.06 9.61
N ALA A 130 0.33 -4.89 10.27
CA ALA A 130 0.74 -6.20 10.78
C ALA A 130 1.14 -7.18 9.65
N ALA A 131 0.44 -7.15 8.52
CA ALA A 131 0.76 -7.98 7.37
C ALA A 131 2.14 -7.62 6.76
N ILE A 132 2.46 -6.32 6.69
CA ILE A 132 3.79 -5.86 6.22
C ILE A 132 4.90 -6.27 7.21
N GLU A 133 4.68 -6.12 8.52
CA GLU A 133 5.64 -6.55 9.55
C GLU A 133 5.88 -8.06 9.48
N THR A 134 4.82 -8.85 9.28
CA THR A 134 4.91 -10.30 9.14
C THR A 134 5.69 -10.68 7.87
N TRP A 135 5.41 -10.03 6.75
CA TRP A 135 6.16 -10.22 5.51
C TRP A 135 7.66 -9.91 5.69
N LEU A 136 8.01 -8.80 6.35
CA LEU A 136 9.42 -8.48 6.65
C LEU A 136 10.09 -9.57 7.50
N ALA A 137 9.39 -10.08 8.52
CA ALA A 137 9.91 -11.14 9.38
C ALA A 137 10.18 -12.43 8.59
N GLU A 138 9.32 -12.77 7.63
CA GLU A 138 9.52 -13.90 6.73
C GLU A 138 10.72 -13.67 5.79
N GLN A 139 10.88 -12.46 5.23
CA GLN A 139 12.03 -12.12 4.40
C GLN A 139 13.36 -12.22 5.16
N PHE A 140 13.38 -11.79 6.42
CA PHE A 140 14.53 -11.90 7.30
C PHE A 140 14.82 -13.35 7.71
N ALA A 141 13.79 -14.13 8.06
CA ALA A 141 13.96 -15.54 8.40
C ALA A 141 14.51 -16.36 7.22
N ALA A 142 14.00 -16.10 6.00
CA ALA A 142 14.48 -16.76 4.78
C ALA A 142 15.96 -16.48 4.50
N ARG A 143 16.47 -15.33 4.94
CA ARG A 143 17.87 -14.88 4.78
C ARG A 143 18.74 -15.19 5.99
N GLY A 144 18.23 -15.96 6.96
CA GLY A 144 19.00 -16.39 8.13
C GLY A 144 19.26 -15.31 9.18
N VAL A 145 18.49 -14.22 9.18
CA VAL A 145 18.61 -13.15 10.17
C VAL A 145 18.11 -13.65 11.53
N ALA A 146 18.93 -13.50 12.57
CA ALA A 146 18.56 -13.83 13.95
C ALA A 146 17.43 -12.92 14.45
N GLU A 147 16.57 -13.42 15.34
CA GLU A 147 15.45 -12.67 15.91
C GLU A 147 14.57 -11.99 14.84
N ALA A 148 14.35 -12.64 13.70
CA ALA A 148 13.71 -12.05 12.51
C ALA A 148 12.43 -11.24 12.79
N LYS A 149 11.60 -11.67 13.74
CA LYS A 149 10.39 -10.93 14.16
C LYS A 149 10.71 -9.58 14.83
N LEU A 150 11.70 -9.55 15.72
CA LEU A 150 12.15 -8.32 16.37
C LEU A 150 12.78 -7.39 15.34
N ARG A 151 13.67 -7.91 14.49
CA ARG A 151 14.32 -7.12 13.42
C ARG A 151 13.29 -6.55 12.46
N ALA A 152 12.26 -7.32 12.11
CA ALA A 152 11.14 -6.84 11.29
C ALA A 152 10.41 -5.67 11.93
N ARG A 153 10.17 -5.71 13.25
CA ARG A 153 9.56 -4.60 13.98
C ARG A 153 10.44 -3.36 13.98
N GLU A 154 11.73 -3.51 14.27
CA GLU A 154 12.68 -2.39 14.27
C GLU A 154 12.77 -1.75 12.88
N VAL A 155 12.88 -2.55 11.82
CA VAL A 155 12.90 -2.05 10.44
C VAL A 155 11.54 -1.47 10.04
N LYS A 156 10.43 -2.00 10.55
CA LYS A 156 9.10 -1.40 10.34
C LYS A 156 8.99 -0.02 10.97
N LEU A 157 9.55 0.18 12.16
CA LEU A 157 9.63 1.51 12.79
C LEU A 157 10.44 2.48 11.92
N LEU A 158 11.60 2.03 11.41
CA LEU A 158 12.42 2.82 10.49
C LEU A 158 11.67 3.17 9.20
N LEU A 159 10.91 2.25 8.63
CA LEU A 159 10.09 2.51 7.43
C LEU A 159 9.03 3.59 7.69
N GLU A 160 8.27 3.50 8.79
CA GLU A 160 7.24 4.49 9.10
C GLU A 160 7.86 5.86 9.42
N GLY A 161 8.92 5.90 10.21
CA GLY A 161 9.64 7.13 10.55
C GLY A 161 10.27 7.79 9.32
N CYS A 162 10.91 6.99 8.46
CA CYS A 162 11.49 7.47 7.21
C CYS A 162 10.45 8.10 6.30
N VAL A 163 9.29 7.46 6.09
CA VAL A 163 8.21 8.01 5.27
C VAL A 163 7.69 9.34 5.84
N ALA A 164 7.54 9.44 7.16
CA ALA A 164 7.12 10.67 7.81
C ALA A 164 8.15 11.80 7.67
N LEU A 165 9.44 11.51 7.93
CA LEU A 165 10.50 12.52 7.89
C LEU A 165 10.82 12.97 6.46
N MET A 166 10.76 12.08 5.47
CA MET A 166 10.85 12.48 4.06
C MET A 166 9.73 13.44 3.66
N LEU A 167 8.52 13.27 4.21
CA LEU A 167 7.40 14.18 3.95
C LEU A 167 7.58 15.53 4.67
N ILE A 168 8.02 15.53 5.93
CA ILE A 168 8.18 16.74 6.75
C ILE A 168 9.33 17.60 6.23
N HIS A 169 10.49 16.99 5.99
CA HIS A 169 11.71 17.71 5.63
C HIS A 169 11.89 17.85 4.11
N ASN A 170 11.05 17.16 3.32
CA ASN A 170 11.22 17.07 1.87
C ASN A 170 12.62 16.60 1.45
N ASP A 171 13.21 15.71 2.26
CA ASP A 171 14.55 15.20 2.06
C ASP A 171 14.51 13.67 1.95
N ARG A 172 14.93 13.16 0.79
CA ARG A 172 14.96 11.72 0.51
C ARG A 172 16.19 11.03 1.11
N ALA A 173 17.17 11.77 1.64
CA ALA A 173 18.35 11.22 2.29
C ALA A 173 17.99 10.40 3.55
N TYR A 174 16.84 10.66 4.17
CA TYR A 174 16.29 9.84 5.26
C TYR A 174 16.14 8.36 4.88
N ALA A 175 15.88 8.03 3.60
CA ALA A 175 15.84 6.65 3.14
C ALA A 175 17.21 5.96 3.25
N ARG A 176 18.28 6.66 2.85
CA ARG A 176 19.65 6.15 2.98
C ARG A 176 20.05 5.98 4.45
N ALA A 177 19.72 6.96 5.29
CA ALA A 177 19.99 6.87 6.73
C ALA A 177 19.26 5.69 7.38
N ALA A 178 17.98 5.49 7.05
CA ALA A 178 17.19 4.36 7.53
C ALA A 178 17.73 3.01 7.03
N ALA A 179 18.21 2.93 5.79
CA ALA A 179 18.87 1.73 5.26
C ALA A 179 20.12 1.38 6.07
N GLN A 180 20.98 2.36 6.36
CA GLN A 180 22.19 2.14 7.14
C GLN A 180 21.89 1.69 8.57
N ALA A 181 20.89 2.30 9.20
CA ALA A 181 20.42 1.87 10.53
C ALA A 181 19.87 0.44 10.49
N ALA A 182 19.05 0.10 9.49
CA ALA A 182 18.50 -1.23 9.32
C ALA A 182 19.59 -2.30 9.13
N LYS A 183 20.62 -2.01 8.33
CA LYS A 183 21.79 -2.88 8.15
C LYS A 183 22.51 -3.16 9.47
N THR A 184 22.71 -2.12 10.27
CA THR A 184 23.31 -2.25 11.61
C THR A 184 22.47 -3.15 12.53
N LEU A 185 21.14 -3.09 12.41
CA LEU A 185 20.25 -3.94 13.19
C LEU A 185 20.29 -5.41 12.74
N VAL A 186 20.44 -5.70 11.46
CA VAL A 186 20.50 -7.09 10.94
C VAL A 186 21.91 -7.67 10.92
N ALA A 187 22.94 -6.83 10.97
CA ALA A 187 24.33 -7.25 11.12
C ALA A 187 24.49 -7.95 12.48
N ASN A 188 24.68 -9.27 12.41
CA ASN A 188 24.68 -10.21 13.53
C ASN A 188 25.30 -9.67 14.84
N ARG A 189 24.46 -9.37 15.84
CA ARG A 189 24.83 -9.61 17.24
C ARG A 189 24.83 -11.13 17.49
N PRO A 190 25.81 -11.70 18.21
CA PRO A 190 26.08 -13.13 18.17
C PRO A 190 24.91 -13.95 18.72
N GLY A 191 24.25 -14.67 17.82
CA GLY A 191 23.29 -15.73 18.10
C GLY A 191 23.44 -16.84 17.06
N GLY A 192 24.41 -17.74 17.28
CA GLY A 192 24.52 -19.08 16.68
C GLY A 192 24.47 -19.20 15.15
N LYS A 193 25.62 -19.49 14.53
CA LYS A 193 25.73 -19.90 13.11
C LYS A 193 24.83 -21.11 12.82
N ARG A 194 23.65 -20.90 12.24
CA ARG A 194 22.88 -21.96 11.56
C ARG A 194 22.93 -21.75 10.06
N ARG A 195 23.59 -22.68 9.37
CA ARG A 195 23.77 -22.73 7.93
C ARG A 195 22.39 -22.70 7.24
N ALA A 196 22.08 -21.62 6.52
CA ALA A 196 20.80 -21.46 5.83
C ALA A 196 20.66 -22.51 4.71
N ARG A 197 19.54 -23.23 4.72
CA ARG A 197 19.14 -24.16 3.67
C ARG A 197 18.60 -23.32 2.51
N ARG A 198 19.15 -23.48 1.30
CA ARG A 198 18.67 -22.83 0.07
C ARG A 198 17.19 -23.19 -0.14
N GLY A 199 16.31 -22.22 0.08
CA GLY A 199 14.90 -22.29 -0.29
C GLY A 199 14.54 -20.96 -0.92
N THR A 200 14.08 -20.99 -2.16
CA THR A 200 13.52 -19.81 -2.82
C THR A 200 12.39 -19.28 -1.95
N ALA A 201 12.47 -18.01 -1.56
CA ALA A 201 11.42 -17.34 -0.81
C ALA A 201 10.18 -17.22 -1.69
N GLY A 202 9.33 -18.25 -1.68
CA GLY A 202 8.01 -18.21 -2.30
C GLY A 202 7.13 -17.14 -1.63
N VAL A 203 6.03 -16.78 -2.30
CA VAL A 203 5.08 -15.77 -1.81
C VAL A 203 4.66 -16.06 -0.36
N SER A 204 4.87 -15.07 0.51
CA SER A 204 4.40 -15.06 1.90
C SER A 204 2.99 -15.62 2.02
N PRO A 205 2.74 -16.66 2.83
CA PRO A 205 1.39 -17.15 3.09
C PRO A 205 0.47 -16.05 3.64
N ALA A 206 1.00 -15.10 4.40
CA ALA A 206 0.25 -13.96 4.94
C ALA A 206 -0.21 -13.00 3.84
N LEU A 207 0.67 -12.60 2.91
CA LEU A 207 0.27 -11.74 1.78
C LEU A 207 -0.53 -12.50 0.71
N ALA A 208 -0.25 -13.79 0.51
CA ALA A 208 -1.03 -14.66 -0.37
C ALA A 208 -2.44 -14.94 0.17
N ALA A 209 -2.62 -15.01 1.50
CA ALA A 209 -3.94 -15.10 2.11
C ALA A 209 -4.74 -13.81 1.91
N VAL A 210 -4.09 -12.65 2.04
CA VAL A 210 -4.69 -11.32 1.77
C VAL A 210 -5.07 -11.18 0.29
N SER A 211 -4.17 -11.52 -0.63
CA SER A 211 -4.44 -11.47 -2.07
C SER A 211 -5.57 -12.44 -2.49
N ARG A 212 -5.64 -13.62 -1.86
CA ARG A 212 -6.72 -14.60 -2.10
C ARG A 212 -8.07 -14.17 -1.50
N ALA A 213 -8.09 -13.48 -0.36
CA ALA A 213 -9.32 -12.94 0.22
C ALA A 213 -9.87 -11.79 -0.65
N ALA A 214 -9.00 -10.90 -1.14
CA ALA A 214 -9.38 -9.83 -2.08
C ALA A 214 -9.87 -10.38 -3.43
N GLY A 215 -9.38 -11.54 -3.87
CA GLY A 215 -9.82 -12.20 -5.11
C GLY A 215 -10.98 -13.19 -4.96
N LYS A 216 -11.54 -13.38 -3.76
CA LYS A 216 -12.64 -14.33 -3.52
C LYS A 216 -14.04 -13.72 -3.69
N GLU A 217 -14.16 -12.41 -3.86
CA GLU A 217 -15.46 -11.76 -4.10
C GLU A 217 -15.96 -11.91 -5.55
N GLU A 218 -15.14 -12.39 -6.49
CA GLU A 218 -15.56 -12.63 -7.88
C GLU A 218 -14.83 -13.82 -8.52
N ARG A 219 -15.56 -14.91 -8.78
CA ARG A 219 -15.15 -15.95 -9.73
C ARG A 219 -16.18 -16.08 -10.85
N PRO A 220 -15.89 -15.58 -12.05
CA PRO A 220 -16.32 -16.23 -13.28
C PRO A 220 -15.27 -17.26 -13.71
N ARG A 221 -15.75 -18.32 -14.39
CA ARG A 221 -14.97 -19.50 -14.78
C ARG A 221 -13.80 -19.15 -15.70
N ARG A 222 -12.64 -19.81 -15.46
CA ARG A 222 -11.39 -19.65 -16.21
C ARG A 222 -11.49 -20.19 -17.64
N SER A 223 -10.96 -19.46 -18.61
CA SER A 223 -10.29 -20.02 -19.79
C SER A 223 -8.88 -19.42 -19.89
N ARG A 224 -7.91 -20.27 -20.27
CA ARG A 224 -6.47 -19.98 -20.37
C ARG A 224 -6.16 -19.15 -21.63
N SER A 225 -5.28 -18.16 -21.51
CA SER A 225 -4.16 -17.97 -22.44
C SER A 225 -3.14 -16.99 -21.86
N GLN A 226 -1.86 -17.33 -22.08
CA GLN A 226 -0.67 -16.57 -21.67
C GLN A 226 -0.35 -15.53 -22.77
N SER A 227 0.19 -14.37 -22.38
CA SER A 227 1.22 -13.69 -23.17
C SER A 227 2.03 -12.73 -22.30
N THR A 228 3.35 -12.86 -22.45
CA THR A 228 4.44 -12.08 -21.87
C THR A 228 4.67 -10.80 -22.69
N GLY A 229 4.97 -9.69 -22.01
CA GLY A 229 5.31 -8.40 -22.63
C GLY A 229 5.97 -7.45 -21.63
N PRO A 230 6.84 -6.52 -22.08
CA PRO A 230 8.05 -6.12 -21.37
C PRO A 230 7.83 -5.06 -20.26
N GLY A 231 8.65 -5.18 -19.22
CA GLY A 231 9.18 -4.09 -18.38
C GLY A 231 8.22 -2.96 -17.98
N ARG A 232 7.13 -3.26 -17.26
CA ARG A 232 6.31 -2.21 -16.65
C ARG A 232 7.04 -1.66 -15.43
N ASN A 233 7.32 -0.36 -15.41
CA ASN A 233 7.80 0.39 -14.24
C ASN A 233 6.97 0.05 -13.00
N PHE A 234 7.45 -0.91 -12.22
CA PHE A 234 6.81 -1.40 -11.03
C PHE A 234 7.28 -0.52 -9.87
N THR A 235 6.34 0.09 -9.18
CA THR A 235 6.63 0.71 -7.89
C THR A 235 5.65 0.15 -6.87
N MET A 236 6.15 -0.29 -5.73
CA MET A 236 5.37 -0.80 -4.59
C MET A 236 4.22 0.16 -4.24
N TRP A 237 4.49 1.46 -4.38
CA TRP A 237 3.61 2.56 -4.03
C TRP A 237 3.13 3.35 -5.27
N LYS A 238 2.50 2.66 -6.22
CA LYS A 238 1.80 3.34 -7.32
C LYS A 238 0.47 3.90 -6.80
N SER A 239 0.38 5.23 -6.65
CA SER A 239 -0.92 5.90 -6.59
C SER A 239 -1.69 5.57 -7.86
N PRO A 240 -2.93 5.06 -7.78
CA PRO A 240 -3.76 4.76 -8.95
C PRO A 240 -4.36 6.01 -9.57
N ALA A 241 -3.97 7.21 -9.13
CA ALA A 241 -4.48 8.45 -9.69
C ALA A 241 -4.02 8.58 -11.14
N THR A 242 -4.90 8.19 -12.07
CA THR A 242 -5.05 8.87 -13.35
C THR A 242 -4.99 10.37 -13.04
N PRO A 243 -4.21 11.18 -13.78
CA PRO A 243 -4.21 12.63 -13.56
C PRO A 243 -5.65 13.11 -13.68
N LEU A 244 -6.25 13.52 -12.56
CA LEU A 244 -7.52 14.22 -12.55
C LEU A 244 -7.27 15.49 -13.36
N ASP A 245 -7.96 15.62 -14.50
CA ASP A 245 -7.94 16.84 -15.29
C ASP A 245 -8.60 17.96 -14.46
N ASN A 246 -7.75 18.72 -13.76
CA ASN A 246 -8.15 19.81 -12.88
C ASN A 246 -8.77 21.01 -13.61
N ARG A 247 -8.90 20.98 -14.95
CA ARG A 247 -9.51 22.08 -15.71
C ARG A 247 -11.01 22.25 -15.47
N ARG A 248 -11.71 21.24 -14.93
CA ARG A 248 -13.15 21.35 -14.60
C ARG A 248 -13.46 21.79 -13.17
N LEU A 249 -12.50 21.76 -12.23
CA LEU A 249 -12.74 22.02 -10.80
C LEU A 249 -12.35 23.44 -10.34
N SER A 250 -11.76 24.26 -11.21
CA SER A 250 -11.33 25.63 -10.88
C SER A 250 -12.43 26.69 -11.06
N LEU A 251 -13.64 26.30 -11.48
CA LEU A 251 -14.75 27.21 -11.76
C LEU A 251 -15.78 27.33 -10.62
N GLN A 252 -15.67 26.57 -9.52
CA GLN A 252 -16.69 26.55 -8.46
C GLN A 252 -16.26 27.09 -7.08
N CYS A 253 -15.04 27.63 -6.94
CA CYS A 253 -14.63 28.36 -5.74
C CYS A 253 -14.46 29.86 -6.02
N ARG A 254 -15.52 30.51 -6.51
CA ARG A 254 -15.71 31.95 -6.40
C ARG A 254 -17.21 32.19 -6.18
N HIS A 255 -17.57 32.48 -4.93
CA HIS A 255 -18.80 33.12 -4.42
C HIS A 255 -19.20 32.50 -3.09
N THR A 256 -18.63 33.05 -2.01
CA THR A 256 -19.27 33.45 -0.74
C THR A 256 -18.22 34.19 0.05
#